data_AF-A0AAN6VQ51-F1
#
_entry.id   AF-A0AAN6VQ51-F1
#
_cell.length_a   1.000
_cell.length_b   1.000
_cell.length_c   1.000
_cell.angle_alpha   90.00
_cell.angle_beta   90.00
_cell.angle_gamma   90.00
#
_symmetry.space_group_name_H-M   'P 1'
#
loop_
_entity.id
_entity.type
_entity.pdbx_description
1 polymer ?
#
loop_
_entity_poly.entity_id
_entity_poly.type
_entity_poly.pdbx_seq_one_letter_code
_entity_poly.pdbx_strand_id
1 'polypeptide(L)'
;MLASKGHGDLDRAAAGTAHSRQTMQTPSRRWRLSVQRLSLALLVLQNSVLVMVMHHSRNRPTGTQPRYLASTAVLLVEITKLLTSLVLAAHHTCTSHPNSSASLVVIHLFHSIFAPDSWKLIVPAALYTLQNSLVYAAISNLDAVTFQVTYQLKILTTVLFSILLLGRSISLRQWLSLVLLTLGVALVQISGPLTSDDWRERLASLIRGGTIPTSNAFKGLMAVVAASLTSGLTCVYFEKLVKDSMASVSLWTRNVQLSFFSLFPALLIGVLWQDGAAIARDGFFAGYNPTVWLTIGLQALGGLVVAVCIAYADNVAKNFAASLSIVVSYAATALLFRMPITLHATAGAAVVLLATYMFNSRPASGGLLLPVSQARPARHASEKSKPLPDVHPKQ
;
A
#
# COMPACT_ATOMS: atom_id res chain seq x y z
N MET A 1 -26.11 20.41 -67.87
CA MET A 1 -26.05 21.15 -66.60
C MET A 1 -26.28 20.18 -65.45
N LEU A 2 -25.22 19.47 -65.06
CA LEU A 2 -25.19 18.48 -63.98
C LEU A 2 -23.97 18.86 -63.14
N ALA A 3 -24.20 19.32 -61.90
CA ALA A 3 -23.27 19.47 -60.78
C ALA A 3 -23.55 20.76 -60.01
N SER A 4 -24.48 20.73 -59.04
CA SER A 4 -24.43 21.59 -57.84
C SER A 4 -25.59 21.22 -56.90
N LYS A 5 -25.55 20.03 -56.30
CA LYS A 5 -26.51 19.65 -55.25
C LYS A 5 -25.99 18.58 -54.27
N GLY A 6 -24.67 18.53 -54.07
CA GLY A 6 -24.02 17.47 -53.29
C GLY A 6 -23.15 17.92 -52.11
N HIS A 7 -23.07 19.22 -51.80
CA HIS A 7 -22.18 19.72 -50.73
C HIS A 7 -22.92 20.25 -49.49
N GLY A 8 -24.26 20.38 -49.51
CA GLY A 8 -25.02 20.91 -48.36
C GLY A 8 -25.39 19.88 -47.29
N ASP A 9 -25.50 18.60 -47.65
CA ASP A 9 -26.00 17.56 -46.74
C ASP A 9 -24.89 16.82 -45.96
N LEU A 10 -23.64 16.87 -46.44
CA LEU A 10 -22.48 16.32 -45.72
C LEU A 10 -22.06 17.20 -44.52
N ASP A 11 -22.22 18.53 -44.63
CA ASP A 11 -21.93 19.45 -43.52
C ASP A 11 -23.00 19.41 -42.43
N ARG A 12 -24.26 19.08 -42.77
CA ARG A 12 -25.32 18.84 -41.77
C ARG A 12 -25.17 17.49 -41.06
N ALA A 13 -24.64 16.46 -41.72
CA ALA A 13 -24.31 15.18 -41.09
C ALA A 13 -23.08 15.30 -40.16
N ALA A 14 -22.12 16.16 -40.49
CA ALA A 14 -20.96 16.45 -39.64
C ALA A 14 -21.28 17.35 -38.44
N ALA A 15 -22.31 18.19 -38.53
CA ALA A 15 -22.77 19.02 -37.40
C ALA A 15 -23.61 18.24 -36.37
N GLY A 16 -24.21 17.10 -36.75
CA GLY A 16 -25.04 16.26 -35.88
C GLY A 16 -24.27 15.32 -34.94
N THR A 17 -22.95 15.17 -35.09
CA THR A 17 -22.11 14.24 -34.31
C THR A 17 -21.24 14.93 -33.25
N ALA A 18 -21.37 16.24 -33.07
CA ALA A 18 -20.57 17.03 -32.12
C ALA A 18 -21.24 17.26 -30.74
N HIS A 19 -22.35 16.59 -30.42
CA HIS A 19 -23.07 16.77 -29.14
C HIS A 19 -23.37 15.45 -28.42
N SER A 20 -22.31 14.80 -27.93
CA SER A 20 -22.38 14.01 -26.70
C SER A 20 -20.98 13.80 -26.11
N ARG A 21 -20.20 14.88 -25.96
CA ARG A 21 -19.21 14.90 -24.87
C ARG A 21 -20.05 14.92 -23.59
N GLN A 22 -20.31 13.75 -23.02
CA GLN A 22 -20.74 13.64 -21.64
C GLN A 22 -19.73 14.45 -20.81
N THR A 23 -20.14 15.64 -20.40
CA THR A 23 -19.49 16.40 -19.36
C THR A 23 -19.59 15.54 -18.11
N MET A 24 -18.59 14.68 -17.89
CA MET A 24 -18.35 14.07 -16.58
C MET A 24 -18.31 15.26 -15.61
N GLN A 25 -19.40 15.47 -14.86
CA GLN A 25 -19.48 16.54 -13.88
C GLN A 25 -18.32 16.33 -12.93
N THR A 26 -17.31 17.19 -13.01
CA THR A 26 -16.19 17.12 -12.09
C THR A 26 -16.76 17.34 -10.69
N PRO A 27 -16.58 16.38 -9.77
CA PRO A 27 -17.22 16.45 -8.47
C PRO A 27 -16.86 17.77 -7.78
N SER A 28 -17.84 18.40 -7.15
CA SER A 28 -17.65 19.71 -6.52
C SER A 28 -16.45 19.69 -5.57
N ARG A 29 -15.71 20.80 -5.51
CA ARG A 29 -14.52 20.91 -4.64
C ARG A 29 -14.84 20.54 -3.19
N ARG A 30 -16.04 20.89 -2.72
CA ARG A 30 -16.55 20.53 -1.38
C ARG A 30 -16.68 19.02 -1.21
N TRP A 31 -17.29 18.31 -2.17
CA TRP A 31 -17.39 16.85 -2.15
C TRP A 31 -16.03 16.17 -2.07
N ARG A 32 -15.09 16.58 -2.92
CA ARG A 32 -13.73 16.02 -2.94
C ARG A 32 -13.02 16.19 -1.60
N LEU A 33 -13.13 17.38 -1.00
CA LEU A 33 -12.56 17.66 0.32
C LEU A 33 -13.22 16.82 1.42
N SER A 34 -14.55 16.60 1.35
CA SER A 34 -15.27 15.74 2.29
C SER A 34 -14.80 14.29 2.20
N VAL A 35 -14.70 13.73 0.98
CA VAL A 35 -14.21 12.36 0.74
C VAL A 35 -12.76 12.21 1.22
N GLN A 36 -11.92 13.20 0.97
CA GLN A 36 -10.54 13.21 1.46
C GLN A 36 -10.49 13.17 3.00
N ARG A 37 -11.21 14.03 3.69
CA ARG A 37 -11.23 14.06 5.17
C ARG A 37 -11.79 12.77 5.76
N LEU A 38 -12.90 12.29 5.20
CA LEU A 38 -13.55 11.06 5.66
C LEU A 38 -12.64 9.84 5.44
N SER A 39 -12.01 9.71 4.27
CA SER A 39 -11.09 8.59 3.99
C SER A 39 -9.87 8.61 4.90
N LEU A 40 -9.30 9.78 5.19
CA LEU A 40 -8.17 9.91 6.13
C LEU A 40 -8.58 9.59 7.57
N ALA A 41 -9.73 10.08 8.04
CA ALA A 41 -10.24 9.77 9.37
C ALA A 41 -10.53 8.27 9.51
N LEU A 42 -11.17 7.68 8.49
CA LEU A 42 -11.45 6.25 8.44
C LEU A 42 -10.14 5.44 8.40
N LEU A 43 -9.10 5.91 7.69
CA LEU A 43 -7.79 5.26 7.66
C LEU A 43 -7.12 5.25 9.05
N VAL A 44 -7.21 6.35 9.80
CA VAL A 44 -6.68 6.44 11.18
C VAL A 44 -7.39 5.43 12.06
N LEU A 45 -8.72 5.49 12.08
CA LEU A 45 -9.56 4.62 12.92
C LEU A 45 -9.33 3.15 12.55
N GLN A 46 -9.37 2.84 11.26
CA GLN A 46 -9.24 1.50 10.76
C GLN A 46 -7.86 0.89 11.08
N ASN A 47 -6.77 1.61 10.81
CA ASN A 47 -5.44 1.11 11.15
C ASN A 47 -5.29 0.85 12.66
N SER A 48 -5.92 1.70 13.48
CA SER A 48 -5.81 1.58 14.93
C SER A 48 -6.58 0.39 15.47
N VAL A 49 -7.86 0.27 15.09
CA VAL A 49 -8.70 -0.85 15.50
C VAL A 49 -8.15 -2.17 14.96
N LEU A 50 -7.65 -2.19 13.72
CA LEU A 50 -7.10 -3.40 13.11
C LEU A 50 -5.91 -3.97 13.88
N VAL A 51 -4.93 -3.14 14.25
CA VAL A 51 -3.74 -3.60 14.99
C VAL A 51 -4.16 -4.21 16.32
N MET A 52 -5.06 -3.55 17.04
CA MET A 52 -5.56 -4.01 18.33
C MET A 52 -6.34 -5.32 18.22
N VAL A 53 -7.31 -5.39 17.29
CA VAL A 53 -8.13 -6.57 17.06
C VAL A 53 -7.28 -7.74 16.58
N MET A 54 -6.30 -7.51 15.71
CA MET A 54 -5.40 -8.56 15.21
C MET A 54 -4.48 -9.08 16.31
N HIS A 55 -3.89 -8.18 17.12
CA HIS A 55 -3.08 -8.57 18.27
C HIS A 55 -3.88 -9.41 19.26
N HIS A 56 -5.10 -8.98 19.57
CA HIS A 56 -6.02 -9.72 20.44
C HIS A 56 -6.44 -11.07 19.85
N SER A 57 -6.74 -11.11 18.56
CA SER A 57 -7.14 -12.33 17.83
C SER A 57 -6.02 -13.38 17.85
N ARG A 58 -4.76 -12.95 17.73
CA ARG A 58 -3.60 -13.86 17.66
C ARG A 58 -3.03 -14.27 19.02
N ASN A 59 -3.09 -13.37 20.01
CA ASN A 59 -2.39 -13.58 21.28
C ASN A 59 -3.31 -14.03 22.42
N ARG A 60 -4.62 -14.18 22.18
CA ARG A 60 -5.52 -14.80 23.15
C ARG A 60 -5.11 -16.26 23.43
N PRO A 61 -4.98 -16.66 24.72
CA PRO A 61 -4.74 -18.05 25.07
C PRO A 61 -5.92 -18.89 24.58
N THR A 62 -5.64 -19.81 23.66
CA THR A 62 -6.66 -20.53 22.90
C THR A 62 -7.20 -21.77 23.64
N GLY A 63 -6.83 -21.94 24.91
CA GLY A 63 -7.18 -23.13 25.70
C GLY A 63 -6.76 -24.40 24.96
N THR A 64 -7.73 -25.28 24.70
CA THR A 64 -7.56 -26.54 23.95
C THR A 64 -7.78 -26.41 22.44
N GLN A 65 -8.26 -25.26 21.93
CA GLN A 65 -8.53 -25.09 20.51
C GLN A 65 -7.27 -24.66 19.75
N PRO A 66 -7.05 -25.18 18.52
CA PRO A 66 -5.97 -24.72 17.67
C PRO A 66 -6.18 -23.25 17.28
N ARG A 67 -5.10 -22.49 17.18
CA ARG A 67 -5.14 -21.12 16.66
C ARG A 67 -5.54 -21.15 15.19
N TYR A 68 -6.34 -20.17 14.76
CA TYR A 68 -6.68 -20.03 13.34
C TYR A 68 -5.42 -19.84 12.49
N LEU A 69 -5.48 -20.31 11.25
CA LEU A 69 -4.36 -20.23 10.32
C LEU A 69 -4.34 -18.87 9.63
N ALA A 70 -3.16 -18.27 9.53
CA ALA A 70 -3.02 -16.95 8.92
C ALA A 70 -3.33 -16.99 7.41
N SER A 71 -2.96 -18.08 6.73
CA SER A 71 -3.19 -18.28 5.30
C SER A 71 -4.68 -18.26 4.93
N THR A 72 -5.52 -18.95 5.71
CA THR A 72 -6.98 -19.01 5.49
C THR A 72 -7.62 -17.63 5.72
N ALA A 73 -7.14 -16.88 6.73
CA ALA A 73 -7.60 -15.52 6.97
C ALA A 73 -7.19 -14.56 5.84
N VAL A 74 -5.95 -14.65 5.34
CA VAL A 74 -5.48 -13.85 4.19
C VAL A 74 -6.31 -14.16 2.94
N LEU A 75 -6.59 -15.44 2.65
CA LEU A 75 -7.45 -15.82 1.53
C LEU A 75 -8.86 -15.22 1.65
N LEU A 76 -9.49 -15.32 2.83
CA LEU A 76 -10.83 -14.76 3.05
C LEU A 76 -10.86 -13.23 2.95
N VAL A 77 -9.79 -12.54 3.34
CA VAL A 77 -9.64 -11.09 3.15
C VAL A 77 -9.65 -10.75 1.67
N GLU A 78 -8.89 -11.47 0.85
CA GLU A 78 -8.83 -11.24 -0.59
C GLU A 78 -10.16 -11.59 -1.28
N ILE A 79 -10.85 -12.66 -0.86
CA ILE A 79 -12.21 -12.98 -1.33
C ILE A 79 -13.20 -11.86 -0.96
N THR A 80 -13.18 -11.40 0.28
CA THR A 80 -14.09 -10.33 0.74
C THR A 80 -13.83 -9.03 -0.02
N LYS A 81 -12.56 -8.68 -0.25
CA LYS A 81 -12.16 -7.55 -1.08
C LYS A 81 -12.62 -7.69 -2.52
N LEU A 82 -12.48 -8.88 -3.10
CA LEU A 82 -12.91 -9.15 -4.47
C LEU A 82 -14.43 -8.95 -4.60
N LEU A 83 -15.22 -9.54 -3.71
CA LEU A 83 -16.68 -9.42 -3.71
C LEU A 83 -17.13 -7.97 -3.54
N THR A 84 -16.59 -7.27 -2.54
CA THR A 84 -16.93 -5.86 -2.29
C THR A 84 -16.50 -4.96 -3.45
N SER A 85 -15.31 -5.18 -4.03
CA SER A 85 -14.83 -4.42 -5.19
C SER A 85 -15.64 -4.70 -6.45
N LEU A 86 -16.11 -5.94 -6.63
CA LEU A 86 -16.95 -6.33 -7.76
C LEU A 86 -18.32 -5.66 -7.67
N VAL A 87 -18.93 -5.64 -6.47
CA VAL A 87 -20.19 -4.92 -6.22
C VAL A 87 -20.02 -3.43 -6.50
N LEU A 88 -18.93 -2.81 -6.01
CA LEU A 88 -18.66 -1.39 -6.24
C LEU A 88 -18.38 -1.08 -7.71
N ALA A 89 -17.66 -1.96 -8.42
CA ALA A 89 -17.42 -1.81 -9.85
C ALA A 89 -18.72 -1.94 -10.65
N ALA A 90 -19.57 -2.94 -10.33
CA ALA A 90 -20.86 -3.12 -10.97
C ALA A 90 -21.81 -1.93 -10.74
N HIS A 91 -21.86 -1.43 -9.50
CA HIS A 91 -22.63 -0.24 -9.17
C HIS A 91 -22.12 1.00 -9.92
N HIS A 92 -20.80 1.20 -9.97
CA HIS A 92 -20.20 2.33 -10.70
C HIS A 92 -20.50 2.25 -12.21
N THR A 93 -20.41 1.08 -12.82
CA THR A 93 -20.73 0.90 -14.25
C THR A 93 -22.22 1.10 -14.54
N CYS A 94 -23.11 0.60 -13.67
CA CYS A 94 -24.56 0.76 -13.78
C CYS A 94 -24.98 2.24 -13.69
N THR A 95 -24.49 2.96 -12.68
CA THR A 95 -24.75 4.41 -12.53
C THR A 95 -24.18 5.24 -13.68
N SER A 96 -23.08 4.79 -14.30
CA SER A 96 -22.49 5.49 -15.46
C SER A 96 -23.25 5.22 -16.77
N HIS A 97 -23.96 4.10 -16.87
CA HIS A 97 -24.71 3.69 -18.06
C HIS A 97 -26.13 3.24 -17.70
N PRO A 98 -27.02 4.15 -17.27
CA PRO A 98 -28.34 3.82 -16.74
C PRO A 98 -29.29 3.14 -17.74
N ASN A 99 -29.03 3.26 -19.05
CA ASN A 99 -29.90 2.72 -20.11
C ASN A 99 -29.35 1.42 -20.73
N SER A 100 -28.24 0.87 -20.22
CA SER A 100 -27.62 -0.34 -20.78
C SER A 100 -28.23 -1.60 -20.18
N SER A 101 -28.48 -2.61 -21.02
CA SER A 101 -28.90 -3.95 -20.57
C SER A 101 -27.90 -4.55 -19.59
N ALA A 102 -28.39 -5.29 -18.58
CA ALA A 102 -27.55 -5.93 -17.57
C ALA A 102 -26.44 -6.82 -18.17
N SER A 103 -26.71 -7.47 -19.31
CA SER A 103 -25.73 -8.27 -20.06
C SER A 103 -24.55 -7.44 -20.59
N LEU A 104 -24.80 -6.21 -21.08
CA LEU A 104 -23.76 -5.32 -21.58
C LEU A 104 -22.86 -4.80 -20.46
N VAL A 105 -23.43 -4.55 -19.28
CA VAL A 105 -22.67 -4.16 -18.08
C VAL A 105 -21.72 -5.29 -17.67
N VAL A 106 -22.19 -6.54 -17.66
CA VAL A 106 -21.37 -7.71 -17.35
C VAL A 106 -20.26 -7.91 -18.38
N ILE A 107 -20.56 -7.80 -19.68
CA ILE A 107 -19.56 -7.93 -20.74
C ILE A 107 -18.49 -6.83 -20.63
N HIS A 108 -18.90 -5.59 -20.38
CA HIS A 108 -17.97 -4.46 -20.21
C HIS A 108 -17.08 -4.66 -18.98
N LEU A 109 -17.63 -5.12 -17.85
CA LEU A 109 -16.85 -5.43 -16.65
C LEU A 109 -15.87 -6.57 -16.90
N PHE A 110 -16.31 -7.65 -17.55
CA PHE A 110 -15.44 -8.78 -17.89
C PHE A 110 -14.26 -8.34 -18.76
N HIS A 111 -14.53 -7.61 -19.84
CA HIS A 111 -13.48 -7.09 -20.72
C HIS A 111 -12.55 -6.10 -20.00
N SER A 112 -13.10 -5.27 -19.10
CA SER A 112 -12.31 -4.32 -18.30
C SER A 112 -11.43 -5.02 -17.28
N ILE A 113 -11.91 -6.11 -16.67
CA ILE A 113 -11.16 -6.92 -15.69
C ILE A 113 -10.04 -7.68 -16.40
N PHE A 114 -10.30 -8.28 -17.55
CA PHE A 114 -9.32 -9.05 -18.33
C PHE A 114 -8.64 -8.24 -19.43
N ALA A 115 -8.49 -6.93 -19.21
CA ALA A 115 -7.79 -6.06 -20.14
C ALA A 115 -6.34 -6.56 -20.41
N PRO A 116 -5.77 -6.32 -21.59
CA PRO A 116 -4.45 -6.87 -21.98
C PRO A 116 -3.31 -6.54 -21.03
N ASP A 117 -3.39 -5.43 -20.28
CA ASP A 117 -2.38 -5.02 -19.31
C ASP A 117 -2.55 -5.62 -17.90
N SER A 118 -3.62 -6.39 -17.67
CA SER A 118 -4.00 -6.84 -16.32
C SER A 118 -3.00 -7.83 -15.73
N TRP A 119 -2.31 -8.62 -16.58
CA TRP A 119 -1.30 -9.58 -16.11
C TRP A 119 -0.13 -8.91 -15.38
N LYS A 120 0.16 -7.63 -15.67
CA LYS A 120 1.21 -6.85 -14.96
C LYS A 120 0.88 -6.67 -13.47
N LEU A 121 -0.40 -6.81 -13.09
CA LEU A 121 -0.86 -6.72 -11.69
C LEU A 121 -0.63 -8.00 -10.88
N ILE A 122 -0.20 -9.10 -11.50
CA ILE A 122 0.11 -10.35 -10.79
C ILE A 122 1.25 -10.14 -9.79
N VAL A 123 2.31 -9.45 -10.20
CA VAL A 123 3.47 -9.17 -9.34
C VAL A 123 3.07 -8.38 -8.08
N PRO A 124 2.41 -7.21 -8.17
CA PRO A 124 2.01 -6.48 -6.98
C PRO A 124 0.96 -7.23 -6.15
N ALA A 125 0.07 -8.02 -6.77
CA ALA A 125 -0.89 -8.86 -6.05
C ALA A 125 -0.20 -9.94 -5.20
N ALA A 126 0.80 -10.62 -5.76
CA ALA A 126 1.60 -11.61 -5.04
C ALA A 126 2.41 -10.99 -3.90
N LEU A 127 3.03 -9.84 -4.14
CA LEU A 127 3.76 -9.12 -3.10
C LEU A 127 2.83 -8.63 -1.98
N TYR A 128 1.63 -8.13 -2.29
CA TYR A 128 0.66 -7.75 -1.26
C TYR A 128 0.20 -8.95 -0.43
N THR A 129 -0.01 -10.10 -1.06
CA THR A 129 -0.38 -11.34 -0.37
C THR A 129 0.72 -11.78 0.58
N LEU A 130 1.97 -11.79 0.09
CA LEU A 130 3.15 -12.10 0.91
C LEU A 130 3.29 -11.11 2.07
N GLN A 131 3.12 -9.81 1.82
CA GLN A 131 3.14 -8.78 2.84
C GLN A 131 2.10 -9.05 3.93
N ASN A 132 0.85 -9.35 3.55
CA ASN A 132 -0.23 -9.64 4.51
C ASN A 132 0.12 -10.86 5.37
N SER A 133 0.63 -11.94 4.77
CA SER A 133 1.08 -13.13 5.50
C SER A 133 2.22 -12.83 6.48
N LEU A 134 3.21 -12.02 6.07
CA LEU A 134 4.31 -11.61 6.93
C LEU A 134 3.85 -10.71 8.09
N VAL A 135 2.84 -9.85 7.88
CA VAL A 135 2.23 -9.05 8.95
C VAL A 135 1.56 -9.94 9.99
N TYR A 136 0.83 -10.98 9.58
CA TYR A 136 0.27 -11.96 10.51
C TYR A 136 1.36 -12.70 11.29
N ALA A 137 2.43 -13.11 10.61
CA ALA A 137 3.57 -13.76 11.26
C ALA A 137 4.23 -12.83 12.28
N ALA A 138 4.38 -11.54 11.96
CA ALA A 138 4.94 -10.54 12.86
C ALA A 138 4.07 -10.30 14.11
N ILE A 139 2.78 -10.02 13.94
CA ILE A 139 1.86 -9.75 15.07
C ILE A 139 1.70 -10.97 15.99
N SER A 140 1.85 -12.18 15.46
CA SER A 140 1.81 -13.41 16.26
C SER A 140 3.02 -13.59 17.18
N ASN A 141 4.09 -12.84 16.94
CA ASN A 141 5.39 -13.04 17.57
C ASN A 141 5.93 -11.77 18.26
N LEU A 142 5.29 -10.62 18.05
CA LEU A 142 5.63 -9.34 18.66
C LEU A 142 4.44 -8.78 19.42
N ASP A 143 4.72 -7.96 20.45
CA ASP A 143 3.69 -7.14 21.07
C ASP A 143 3.19 -6.04 20.12
N ALA A 144 1.98 -5.53 20.37
CA ALA A 144 1.32 -4.56 19.48
C ALA A 144 2.13 -3.28 19.27
N VAL A 145 2.77 -2.78 20.33
CA VAL A 145 3.54 -1.53 20.32
C VAL A 145 4.80 -1.70 19.49
N THR A 146 5.57 -2.75 19.77
CA THR A 146 6.79 -3.08 19.02
C THR A 146 6.48 -3.33 17.55
N PHE A 147 5.43 -4.10 17.25
CA PHE A 147 4.98 -4.31 15.87
C PHE A 147 4.66 -2.99 15.17
N GLN A 148 3.82 -2.16 15.78
CA GLN A 148 3.31 -0.96 15.15
C GLN A 148 4.40 0.08 14.86
N VAL A 149 5.32 0.26 15.81
CA VAL A 149 6.44 1.19 15.63
C VAL A 149 7.43 0.64 14.61
N THR A 150 7.79 -0.65 14.69
CA THR A 150 8.76 -1.26 13.77
C THR A 150 8.23 -1.36 12.34
N TYR A 151 6.93 -1.55 12.15
CA TYR A 151 6.31 -1.62 10.82
C TYR A 151 6.36 -0.28 10.06
N GLN A 152 6.69 0.82 10.75
CA GLN A 152 6.99 2.10 10.08
C GLN A 152 8.29 2.08 9.30
N LEU A 153 9.15 1.07 9.48
CA LEU A 153 10.30 0.81 8.61
C LEU A 153 9.90 0.71 7.14
N LYS A 154 8.63 0.41 6.82
CA LYS A 154 8.07 0.51 5.47
C LYS A 154 8.32 1.86 4.80
N ILE A 155 8.42 2.95 5.56
CA ILE A 155 8.73 4.28 5.01
C ILE A 155 10.16 4.25 4.45
N LEU A 156 11.12 3.77 5.23
CA LEU A 156 12.51 3.65 4.82
C LEU A 156 12.66 2.76 3.57
N THR A 157 11.99 1.60 3.54
CA THR A 157 12.08 0.68 2.40
C THR A 157 11.41 1.25 1.15
N THR A 158 10.24 1.90 1.28
CA THR A 158 9.57 2.57 0.16
C THR A 158 10.48 3.63 -0.45
N VAL A 159 11.16 4.38 0.41
CA VAL A 159 12.07 5.43 -0.01
C VAL A 159 13.30 4.86 -0.72
N LEU A 160 13.91 3.82 -0.15
CA LEU A 160 15.01 3.10 -0.76
C LEU A 160 14.64 2.59 -2.17
N PHE A 161 13.51 1.89 -2.30
CA PHE A 161 13.04 1.40 -3.59
C PHE A 161 12.64 2.55 -4.53
N SER A 162 12.16 3.68 -4.03
CA SER A 162 11.86 4.84 -4.86
C SER A 162 13.12 5.51 -5.43
N ILE A 163 14.26 5.44 -4.73
CA ILE A 163 15.55 5.87 -5.29
C ILE A 163 16.02 4.84 -6.33
N LEU A 164 16.03 3.55 -5.96
CA LEU A 164 16.60 2.49 -6.78
C LEU A 164 15.80 2.23 -8.08
N LEU A 165 14.46 2.22 -8.03
CA LEU A 165 13.60 1.84 -9.16
C LEU A 165 13.07 3.02 -9.97
N LEU A 166 12.90 4.19 -9.33
CA LEU A 166 12.35 5.40 -9.96
C LEU A 166 13.39 6.51 -10.14
N GLY A 167 14.61 6.36 -9.61
CA GLY A 167 15.67 7.36 -9.74
C GLY A 167 15.38 8.69 -9.04
N ARG A 168 14.51 8.70 -8.01
CA ARG A 168 14.17 9.94 -7.30
C ARG A 168 15.32 10.41 -6.41
N SER A 169 15.55 11.73 -6.37
CA SER A 169 16.45 12.37 -5.42
C SER A 169 15.73 12.76 -4.14
N ILE A 170 16.46 12.78 -3.02
CA ILE A 170 15.93 13.00 -1.67
C ILE A 170 16.69 14.12 -0.99
N SER A 171 15.98 14.97 -0.27
CA SER A 171 16.59 16.08 0.47
C SER A 171 17.35 15.60 1.71
N LEU A 172 18.33 16.38 2.17
CA LEU A 172 19.05 16.10 3.42
C LEU A 172 18.09 15.98 4.63
N ARG A 173 17.02 16.78 4.68
CA ARG A 173 16.01 16.71 5.73
C ARG A 173 15.31 15.34 5.75
N GLN A 174 14.97 14.81 4.57
CA GLN A 174 14.38 13.49 4.45
C GLN A 174 15.37 12.40 4.84
N TRP A 175 16.66 12.53 4.49
CA TRP A 175 17.70 11.63 4.98
C TRP A 175 17.82 11.62 6.51
N LEU A 176 17.88 12.80 7.13
CA LEU A 176 17.89 12.94 8.58
C LEU A 176 16.65 12.31 9.23
N SER A 177 15.49 12.47 8.60
CA SER A 177 14.26 11.84 9.10
C SER A 177 14.28 10.31 9.01
N LEU A 178 14.97 9.71 8.04
CA LEU A 178 15.14 8.25 7.96
C LEU A 178 16.08 7.72 9.05
N VAL A 179 17.15 8.46 9.36
CA VAL A 179 18.04 8.14 10.48
C VAL A 179 17.26 8.21 11.80
N LEU A 180 16.50 9.30 11.99
CA LEU A 180 15.67 9.49 13.16
C LEU A 180 14.59 8.39 13.29
N LEU A 181 13.98 7.97 12.19
CA LEU A 181 13.03 6.86 12.16
C LEU A 181 13.68 5.56 12.65
N THR A 182 14.87 5.25 12.15
CA THR A 182 15.64 4.05 12.55
C THR A 182 15.98 4.09 14.05
N LEU A 183 16.41 5.26 14.56
CA LEU A 183 16.70 5.44 15.98
C LEU A 183 15.45 5.28 16.86
N GLY A 184 14.31 5.85 16.46
CA GLY A 184 13.06 5.72 17.20
C GLY A 184 12.55 4.28 17.24
N VAL A 185 12.67 3.53 16.14
CA VAL A 185 12.36 2.10 16.09
C VAL A 185 13.29 1.30 17.02
N ALA A 186 14.60 1.57 16.99
CA ALA A 186 15.56 0.91 17.88
C ALA A 186 15.26 1.17 19.36
N LEU A 187 14.85 2.40 19.71
CA LEU A 187 14.51 2.76 21.09
C LEU A 187 13.29 1.99 21.60
N VAL A 188 12.25 1.80 20.77
CA VAL A 188 11.09 0.97 21.14
C VAL A 188 11.46 -0.49 21.30
N GLN A 189 12.35 -1.03 20.47
CA GLN A 189 12.80 -2.43 20.57
C GLN A 189 13.55 -2.75 21.87
N ILE A 190 14.21 -1.75 22.47
CA ILE A 190 14.90 -1.88 23.76
C ILE A 190 13.89 -1.90 24.93
N SER A 191 12.64 -1.44 24.71
CA SER A 191 11.61 -1.24 25.74
C SER A 191 10.88 -2.52 26.20
N GLY A 192 11.44 -3.70 25.93
CA GLY A 192 10.87 -4.98 26.37
C GLY A 192 10.70 -5.06 27.90
N PRO A 193 9.82 -5.94 28.42
CA PRO A 193 9.45 -5.95 29.83
C PRO A 193 10.57 -6.54 30.69
N LEU A 194 11.58 -5.76 31.08
CA LEU A 194 12.56 -6.15 32.10
C LEU A 194 13.03 -4.97 32.96
N THR A 195 13.29 -5.33 34.21
CA THR A 195 13.94 -4.61 35.30
C THR A 195 15.22 -3.87 34.87
N SER A 196 15.60 -2.86 35.67
CA SER A 196 16.57 -1.80 35.35
C SER A 196 17.99 -2.22 34.93
N ASP A 197 18.37 -3.49 35.09
CA ASP A 197 19.75 -3.95 34.91
C ASP A 197 20.02 -4.65 33.55
N ASP A 198 19.00 -5.09 32.81
CA ASP A 198 19.17 -5.96 31.62
C ASP A 198 19.39 -5.21 30.28
N TRP A 199 19.17 -3.89 30.22
CA TRP A 199 19.25 -3.14 28.95
C TRP A 199 20.69 -3.03 28.42
N ARG A 200 21.68 -2.98 29.32
CA ARG A 200 23.11 -2.90 28.96
C ARG A 200 23.59 -4.21 28.36
N GLU A 201 23.11 -5.34 28.87
CA GLU A 201 23.42 -6.67 28.33
C GLU A 201 22.78 -6.88 26.96
N ARG A 202 21.53 -6.47 26.75
CA ARG A 202 20.87 -6.51 25.44
C ARG A 202 21.55 -5.61 24.40
N LEU A 203 21.95 -4.40 24.78
CA LEU A 203 22.70 -3.51 23.89
C LEU A 203 24.06 -4.12 23.53
N ALA A 204 24.75 -4.69 24.52
CA ALA A 204 26.04 -5.32 24.31
C ALA A 204 25.92 -6.63 23.51
N SER A 205 24.83 -7.39 23.62
CA SER A 205 24.58 -8.56 22.76
C SER A 205 24.27 -8.17 21.31
N LEU A 206 23.52 -7.07 21.09
CA LEU A 206 23.26 -6.52 19.77
C LEU A 206 24.55 -6.05 19.08
N ILE A 207 25.43 -5.37 19.82
CA ILE A 207 26.71 -4.87 19.30
C ILE A 207 27.70 -6.01 19.05
N ARG A 208 27.69 -7.06 19.89
CA ARG A 208 28.59 -8.22 19.75
C ARG A 208 28.11 -9.28 18.74
N GLY A 209 27.02 -9.03 18.01
CA GLY A 209 26.48 -10.00 17.05
C GLY A 209 25.89 -11.27 17.68
N GLY A 210 25.55 -11.21 18.97
CA GLY A 210 25.02 -12.33 19.73
C GLY A 210 23.54 -12.58 19.46
N THR A 211 23.18 -13.85 19.27
CA THR A 211 21.81 -14.33 19.11
C THR A 211 20.94 -13.90 20.30
N ILE A 212 19.94 -13.05 20.06
CA ILE A 212 19.00 -12.58 21.08
C ILE A 212 18.11 -13.75 21.53
N PRO A 213 17.95 -14.02 22.84
CA PRO A 213 17.09 -15.09 23.34
C PRO A 213 15.61 -14.69 23.23
N THR A 214 14.93 -15.33 22.27
CA THR A 214 13.55 -15.85 22.23
C THR A 214 13.25 -16.09 20.75
N SER A 215 13.30 -17.36 20.31
CA SER A 215 13.11 -17.76 18.89
C SER A 215 11.91 -17.07 18.22
N ASN A 216 10.85 -16.81 18.99
CA ASN A 216 9.63 -16.14 18.53
C ASN A 216 9.84 -14.64 18.26
N ALA A 217 10.44 -13.85 19.17
CA ALA A 217 10.58 -12.40 18.97
C ALA A 217 11.50 -12.08 17.78
N PHE A 218 12.59 -12.84 17.60
CA PHE A 218 13.46 -12.71 16.42
C PHE A 218 12.71 -13.06 15.13
N LYS A 219 11.92 -14.15 15.13
CA LYS A 219 11.05 -14.50 14.00
C LYS A 219 10.06 -13.39 13.67
N GLY A 220 9.47 -12.76 14.69
CA GLY A 220 8.58 -11.61 14.56
C GLY A 220 9.27 -10.39 13.95
N LEU A 221 10.47 -10.05 14.44
CA LEU A 221 11.25 -8.93 13.92
C LEU A 221 11.65 -9.13 12.45
N MET A 222 12.15 -10.32 12.11
CA MET A 222 12.48 -10.67 10.73
C MET A 222 11.25 -10.61 9.82
N ALA A 223 10.09 -11.06 10.30
CA ALA A 223 8.84 -10.96 9.57
C ALA A 223 8.41 -9.49 9.34
N VAL A 224 8.57 -8.58 10.31
CA VAL A 224 8.28 -7.15 10.13
C VAL A 224 9.22 -6.50 9.11
N VAL A 225 10.51 -6.82 9.17
CA VAL A 225 11.50 -6.29 8.22
C VAL A 225 11.18 -6.77 6.80
N ALA A 226 10.91 -8.07 6.63
CA ALA A 226 10.49 -8.62 5.35
C ALA A 226 9.18 -7.99 4.87
N ALA A 227 8.16 -7.86 5.74
CA ALA A 227 6.90 -7.21 5.41
C ALA A 227 7.10 -5.74 4.98
N SER A 228 8.02 -5.03 5.65
CA SER A 228 8.37 -3.65 5.33
C SER A 228 9.06 -3.55 3.96
N LEU A 229 9.99 -4.46 3.65
CA LEU A 229 10.66 -4.52 2.35
C LEU A 229 9.66 -4.80 1.23
N THR A 230 8.83 -5.82 1.38
CA THR A 230 7.78 -6.16 0.43
C THR A 230 6.78 -5.01 0.26
N SER A 231 6.39 -4.33 1.35
CA SER A 231 5.51 -3.16 1.29
C SER A 231 6.11 -2.04 0.46
N GLY A 232 7.39 -1.73 0.67
CA GLY A 232 8.08 -0.65 -0.04
C GLY A 232 8.23 -0.96 -1.52
N LEU A 233 8.65 -2.18 -1.84
CA LEU A 233 8.76 -2.67 -3.22
C LEU A 233 7.41 -2.60 -3.94
N THR A 234 6.34 -3.11 -3.31
CA THR A 234 4.99 -3.12 -3.89
C THR A 234 4.48 -1.71 -4.13
N CYS A 235 4.66 -0.80 -3.18
CA CYS A 235 4.21 0.58 -3.32
C CYS A 235 4.87 1.27 -4.52
N VAL A 236 6.18 1.11 -4.68
CA VAL A 236 6.95 1.73 -5.76
C VAL A 236 6.66 1.06 -7.11
N TYR A 237 6.54 -0.27 -7.13
CA TYR A 237 6.15 -1.01 -8.32
C TYR A 237 4.75 -0.62 -8.79
N PHE A 238 3.79 -0.57 -7.86
CA PHE A 238 2.44 -0.12 -8.15
C PHE A 238 2.44 1.33 -8.62
N GLU A 239 3.21 2.24 -7.99
CA GLU A 239 3.35 3.62 -8.47
C GLU A 239 3.86 3.69 -9.92
N LYS A 240 4.85 2.87 -10.28
CA LYS A 240 5.38 2.77 -11.64
C LYS A 240 4.32 2.24 -12.62
N LEU A 241 3.67 1.13 -12.26
CA LEU A 241 2.67 0.48 -13.11
C LEU A 241 1.39 1.31 -13.30
N VAL A 242 0.96 2.01 -12.26
CA VAL A 242 -0.26 2.80 -12.22
C VAL A 242 -0.10 4.12 -12.98
N LYS A 243 1.08 4.75 -12.92
CA LYS A 243 1.36 5.97 -13.69
C LYS A 243 1.27 5.77 -15.21
N ASP A 244 1.62 4.57 -15.69
CA ASP A 244 1.53 4.25 -17.11
C ASP A 244 0.12 3.83 -17.56
N SER A 245 -0.81 3.55 -16.63
CA SER A 245 -2.08 2.85 -16.93
C SER A 245 -3.35 3.44 -16.28
N MET A 246 -3.25 4.57 -15.56
CA MET A 246 -4.41 5.25 -14.92
C MET A 246 -5.33 5.98 -15.89
N ALA A 247 -4.94 6.18 -17.15
CA ALA A 247 -5.74 6.98 -18.08
C ALA A 247 -7.03 6.30 -18.54
N SER A 248 -7.18 4.97 -18.38
CA SER A 248 -8.25 4.21 -19.07
C SER A 248 -9.13 3.31 -18.20
N VAL A 249 -8.84 3.08 -16.91
CA VAL A 249 -9.56 2.08 -16.09
C VAL A 249 -10.00 2.64 -14.73
N SER A 250 -11.24 2.32 -14.33
CA SER A 250 -11.79 2.75 -13.04
C SER A 250 -11.00 2.18 -11.86
N LEU A 251 -10.93 2.93 -10.74
CA LEU A 251 -10.26 2.49 -9.51
C LEU A 251 -10.79 1.16 -8.99
N TRP A 252 -12.12 0.98 -9.05
CA TRP A 252 -12.77 -0.24 -8.56
C TRP A 252 -12.41 -1.45 -9.42
N THR A 253 -12.36 -1.29 -10.74
CA THR A 253 -11.90 -2.33 -11.67
C THR A 253 -10.44 -2.73 -11.38
N ARG A 254 -9.56 -1.76 -11.10
CA ARG A 254 -8.18 -2.06 -10.69
C ARG A 254 -8.13 -2.83 -9.37
N ASN A 255 -8.99 -2.50 -8.42
CA ASN A 255 -9.05 -3.21 -7.14
C ASN A 255 -9.60 -4.64 -7.31
N VAL A 256 -10.55 -4.86 -8.23
CA VAL A 256 -11.02 -6.20 -8.64
C VAL A 256 -9.87 -6.99 -9.25
N GLN A 257 -9.14 -6.43 -10.22
CA GLN A 257 -7.99 -7.09 -10.83
C GLN A 257 -6.95 -7.50 -9.80
N LEU A 258 -6.56 -6.56 -8.92
CA LEU A 258 -5.57 -6.82 -7.89
C LEU A 258 -6.04 -7.91 -6.90
N SER A 259 -7.30 -7.85 -6.46
CA SER A 259 -7.87 -8.84 -5.53
C SER A 259 -8.10 -10.20 -6.19
N PHE A 260 -8.36 -10.23 -7.50
CA PHE A 260 -8.48 -11.48 -8.25
C PHE A 260 -7.12 -12.16 -8.38
N PHE A 261 -6.09 -11.41 -8.76
CA PHE A 261 -4.74 -11.97 -8.90
C PHE A 261 -4.10 -12.34 -7.55
N SER A 262 -4.53 -11.76 -6.42
CA SER A 262 -4.04 -12.12 -5.09
C SER A 262 -4.63 -13.44 -4.57
N LEU A 263 -5.76 -13.91 -5.14
CA LEU A 263 -6.34 -15.22 -4.78
C LEU A 263 -5.37 -16.37 -5.08
N PHE A 264 -4.66 -16.32 -6.19
CA PHE A 264 -3.73 -17.39 -6.58
C PHE A 264 -2.59 -17.61 -5.58
N PRO A 265 -1.77 -16.60 -5.23
CA PRO A 265 -0.75 -16.78 -4.21
C PRO A 265 -1.35 -17.07 -2.83
N ALA A 266 -2.52 -16.50 -2.47
CA ALA A 266 -3.14 -16.77 -1.19
C ALA A 266 -3.59 -18.23 -1.06
N LEU A 267 -4.19 -18.78 -2.12
CA LEU A 267 -4.66 -20.15 -2.18
C LEU A 267 -3.50 -21.15 -2.36
N LEU A 268 -2.69 -20.98 -3.40
CA LEU A 268 -1.67 -21.95 -3.79
C LEU A 268 -0.50 -21.97 -2.80
N ILE A 269 0.01 -20.79 -2.43
CA ILE A 269 1.19 -20.69 -1.54
C ILE A 269 0.74 -20.71 -0.08
N GLY A 270 -0.25 -19.90 0.28
CA GLY A 270 -0.72 -19.82 1.67
C GLY A 270 -1.46 -21.09 2.11
N VAL A 271 -2.59 -21.40 1.47
CA VAL A 271 -3.49 -22.45 1.93
C VAL A 271 -2.98 -23.84 1.56
N LEU A 272 -2.61 -24.09 0.30
CA LEU A 272 -2.23 -25.43 -0.15
C LEU A 272 -0.81 -25.82 0.25
N TRP A 273 0.18 -24.94 -0.01
CA TRP A 273 1.58 -25.25 0.26
C TRP A 273 1.94 -25.08 1.74
N GLN A 274 1.67 -23.92 2.33
CA GLN A 274 2.16 -23.60 3.67
C GLN A 274 1.38 -24.29 4.78
N ASP A 275 0.04 -24.20 4.77
CA ASP A 275 -0.79 -24.71 5.87
C ASP A 275 -1.67 -25.92 5.47
N GLY A 276 -1.48 -26.50 4.28
CA GLY A 276 -2.38 -27.54 3.73
C GLY A 276 -2.51 -28.77 4.61
N ALA A 277 -1.41 -29.26 5.20
CA ALA A 277 -1.42 -30.39 6.13
C ALA A 277 -2.17 -30.06 7.44
N ALA A 278 -2.01 -28.84 7.96
CA ALA A 278 -2.71 -28.40 9.16
C ALA A 278 -4.22 -28.25 8.90
N ILE A 279 -4.60 -27.74 7.72
CA ILE A 279 -5.99 -27.61 7.27
C ILE A 279 -6.64 -28.99 7.11
N ALA A 280 -5.92 -29.96 6.56
CA ALA A 280 -6.42 -31.33 6.41
C ALA A 280 -6.68 -31.99 7.77
N ARG A 281 -5.88 -31.66 8.79
CA ARG A 281 -6.02 -32.22 10.14
C ARG A 281 -7.10 -31.52 10.97
N ASP A 282 -7.06 -30.20 11.04
CA ASP A 282 -7.85 -29.41 11.99
C ASP A 282 -9.10 -28.75 11.33
N GLY A 283 -9.13 -28.71 9.99
CA GLY A 283 -10.17 -28.05 9.21
C GLY A 283 -9.85 -26.60 8.83
N PHE A 284 -10.42 -26.12 7.74
CA PHE A 284 -10.16 -24.76 7.21
C PHE A 284 -10.58 -23.64 8.17
N PHE A 285 -11.68 -23.82 8.90
CA PHE A 285 -12.24 -22.84 9.83
C PHE A 285 -11.86 -23.11 11.30
N ALA A 286 -10.83 -23.93 11.54
CA ALA A 286 -10.36 -24.23 12.89
C ALA A 286 -9.96 -22.94 13.63
N GLY A 287 -10.44 -22.77 14.86
CA GLY A 287 -10.11 -21.61 15.71
C GLY A 287 -10.76 -20.28 15.26
N TYR A 288 -11.69 -20.29 14.32
CA TYR A 288 -12.43 -19.09 13.91
C TYR A 288 -13.42 -18.68 14.99
N ASN A 289 -13.41 -17.40 15.32
CA ASN A 289 -14.32 -16.77 16.27
C ASN A 289 -14.76 -15.39 15.72
N PRO A 290 -15.72 -14.70 16.35
CA PRO A 290 -16.18 -13.40 15.89
C PRO A 290 -15.08 -12.34 15.76
N THR A 291 -14.01 -12.42 16.57
CA THR A 291 -12.85 -11.51 16.47
C THR A 291 -12.03 -11.77 15.20
N VAL A 292 -11.92 -13.03 14.75
CA VAL A 292 -11.28 -13.38 13.47
C VAL A 292 -12.08 -12.80 12.30
N TRP A 293 -13.40 -12.97 12.30
CA TRP A 293 -14.27 -12.38 11.27
C TRP A 293 -14.21 -10.85 11.26
N LEU A 294 -14.18 -10.23 12.44
CA LEU A 294 -13.95 -8.78 12.56
C LEU A 294 -12.59 -8.39 11.97
N THR A 295 -11.52 -9.15 12.24
CA THR A 295 -10.18 -8.91 11.66
C THR A 295 -10.23 -8.94 10.13
N ILE A 296 -10.89 -9.95 9.56
CA ILE A 296 -11.04 -10.12 8.10
C ILE A 296 -11.80 -8.93 7.51
N GLY A 297 -12.94 -8.56 8.09
CA GLY A 297 -13.74 -7.42 7.65
C GLY A 297 -13.00 -6.09 7.71
N LEU A 298 -12.28 -5.85 8.82
CA LEU A 298 -11.44 -4.66 8.98
C LEU A 298 -10.31 -4.65 7.93
N GLN A 299 -9.58 -5.74 7.71
CA GLN A 299 -8.52 -5.76 6.68
C GLN A 299 -9.07 -5.48 5.27
N ALA A 300 -10.22 -6.07 4.92
CA ALA A 300 -10.86 -5.81 3.64
C ALA A 300 -11.25 -4.33 3.49
N LEU A 301 -11.87 -3.75 4.52
CA LEU A 301 -12.21 -2.32 4.59
C LEU A 301 -10.95 -1.44 4.46
N GLY A 302 -9.88 -1.77 5.18
CA GLY A 302 -8.61 -1.04 5.14
C GLY A 302 -8.02 -0.98 3.73
N GLY A 303 -8.07 -2.09 2.98
CA GLY A 303 -7.63 -2.11 1.58
C GLY A 303 -8.44 -1.18 0.67
N LEU A 304 -9.77 -1.16 0.82
CA LEU A 304 -10.65 -0.26 0.07
C LEU A 304 -10.39 1.21 0.42
N VAL A 305 -10.24 1.52 1.72
CA VAL A 305 -9.94 2.86 2.20
C VAL A 305 -8.59 3.35 1.66
N VAL A 306 -7.58 2.48 1.64
CA VAL A 306 -6.27 2.81 1.04
C VAL A 306 -6.41 3.14 -0.45
N ALA A 307 -7.21 2.39 -1.21
CA ALA A 307 -7.46 2.69 -2.61
C ALA A 307 -8.11 4.08 -2.79
N VAL A 308 -9.14 4.39 -2.00
CA VAL A 308 -9.78 5.71 -2.00
C VAL A 308 -8.78 6.81 -1.62
N CYS A 309 -7.93 6.59 -0.61
CA CYS A 309 -6.88 7.55 -0.25
C CYS A 309 -5.89 7.77 -1.40
N ILE A 310 -5.52 6.75 -2.16
CA ILE A 310 -4.64 6.91 -3.33
C ILE A 310 -5.31 7.79 -4.41
N ALA A 311 -6.62 7.69 -4.60
CA ALA A 311 -7.34 8.49 -5.60
C ALA A 311 -7.65 9.93 -5.17
N TYR A 312 -7.90 10.16 -3.88
CA TYR A 312 -8.46 11.43 -3.41
C TYR A 312 -7.62 12.16 -2.37
N ALA A 313 -6.61 11.52 -1.76
CA ALA A 313 -5.76 12.13 -0.76
C ALA A 313 -4.30 12.20 -1.24
N ASP A 314 -3.62 13.28 -0.89
CA ASP A 314 -2.19 13.40 -1.12
C ASP A 314 -1.42 12.36 -0.28
N ASN A 315 -0.32 11.85 -0.82
CA ASN A 315 0.55 10.91 -0.11
C ASN A 315 1.05 11.47 1.25
N VAL A 316 1.23 12.78 1.36
CA VAL A 316 1.57 13.48 2.61
C VAL A 316 0.47 13.31 3.66
N ALA A 317 -0.79 13.52 3.28
CA ALA A 317 -1.92 13.42 4.20
C ALA A 317 -2.16 11.98 4.65
N LYS A 318 -2.00 11.02 3.73
CA LYS A 318 -2.06 9.58 4.04
C LYS A 318 -1.00 9.18 5.06
N ASN A 319 0.23 9.68 4.91
CA ASN A 319 1.31 9.38 5.84
C ASN A 319 1.07 10.04 7.21
N PHE A 320 0.51 11.25 7.25
CA PHE A 320 0.11 11.89 8.50
C PHE A 320 -0.99 11.09 9.22
N ALA A 321 -2.01 10.62 8.50
CA ALA A 321 -3.04 9.73 9.04
C ALA A 321 -2.43 8.42 9.58
N ALA A 322 -1.47 7.83 8.88
CA ALA A 322 -0.74 6.65 9.36
C ALA A 322 0.02 6.94 10.67
N SER A 323 0.73 8.07 10.77
CA SER A 323 1.38 8.49 12.02
C SER A 323 0.40 8.69 13.17
N LEU A 324 -0.72 9.36 12.91
CA LEU A 324 -1.76 9.58 13.91
C LEU A 324 -2.34 8.26 14.42
N SER A 325 -2.49 7.25 13.54
CA SER A 325 -2.95 5.92 13.95
C SER A 325 -2.00 5.24 14.95
N ILE A 326 -0.69 5.51 14.90
CA ILE A 326 0.27 5.00 15.88
C ILE A 326 -0.02 5.57 17.27
N VAL A 327 -0.21 6.90 17.35
CA VAL A 327 -0.53 7.58 18.61
C VAL A 327 -1.82 7.03 19.19
N VAL A 328 -2.87 6.94 18.37
CA VAL A 328 -4.19 6.47 18.78
C VAL A 328 -4.12 5.02 19.27
N SER A 329 -3.42 4.16 18.53
CA SER A 329 -3.27 2.75 18.91
C SER A 329 -2.42 2.56 20.16
N TYR A 330 -1.34 3.35 20.32
CA TYR A 330 -0.50 3.32 21.49
C TYR A 330 -1.29 3.73 22.74
N ALA A 331 -2.02 4.85 22.67
CA ALA A 331 -2.89 5.31 23.73
C ALA A 331 -4.00 4.30 24.03
N ALA A 332 -4.68 3.78 23.00
CA ALA A 332 -5.73 2.79 23.15
C ALA A 332 -5.21 1.48 23.75
N THR A 333 -3.99 1.05 23.40
CA THR A 333 -3.38 -0.16 23.95
C THR A 333 -3.06 0.01 25.44
N ALA A 334 -2.53 1.16 25.82
CA ALA A 334 -2.28 1.47 27.23
C ALA A 334 -3.57 1.50 28.06
N LEU A 335 -4.63 2.12 27.54
CA LEU A 335 -5.92 2.24 28.22
C LEU A 335 -6.69 0.91 28.28
N LEU A 336 -6.74 0.16 27.18
CA LEU A 336 -7.59 -1.04 27.07
C LEU A 336 -6.90 -2.32 27.56
N PHE A 337 -5.58 -2.46 27.36
CA PHE A 337 -4.83 -3.64 27.82
C PHE A 337 -4.08 -3.40 29.13
N ARG A 338 -4.22 -2.22 29.76
CA ARG A 338 -3.53 -1.83 31.01
C ARG A 338 -2.01 -2.07 30.97
N MET A 339 -1.41 -1.94 29.79
CA MET A 339 0.03 -2.11 29.59
C MET A 339 0.77 -0.91 30.19
N PRO A 340 1.86 -1.11 30.96
CA PRO A 340 2.63 -0.02 31.51
C PRO A 340 3.26 0.80 30.37
N ILE A 341 2.96 2.10 30.36
CA ILE A 341 3.57 3.07 29.45
C ILE A 341 5.03 3.26 29.90
N THR A 342 5.98 2.61 29.23
CA THR A 342 7.40 2.77 29.54
C THR A 342 7.96 4.03 28.88
N LEU A 343 8.89 4.71 29.57
CA LEU A 343 9.54 5.93 29.07
C LEU A 343 10.26 5.71 27.73
N HIS A 344 10.86 4.53 27.55
CA HIS A 344 11.56 4.17 26.33
C HIS A 344 10.59 3.97 25.16
N ALA A 345 9.43 3.33 25.39
CA ALA A 345 8.42 3.13 24.35
C ALA A 345 7.77 4.46 23.94
N THR A 346 7.48 5.34 24.90
CA THR A 346 6.95 6.68 24.60
C THR A 346 7.94 7.54 23.86
N ALA A 347 9.20 7.59 24.31
CA ALA A 347 10.26 8.35 23.65
C ALA A 347 10.49 7.83 22.23
N GLY A 348 10.57 6.50 22.03
CA GLY A 348 10.75 5.90 20.71
C GLY A 348 9.58 6.17 19.77
N ALA A 349 8.33 6.05 20.26
CA ALA A 349 7.15 6.41 19.48
C ALA A 349 7.15 7.91 19.11
N ALA A 350 7.48 8.81 20.03
CA ALA A 350 7.58 10.24 19.77
C ALA A 350 8.63 10.56 18.70
N VAL A 351 9.80 9.92 18.77
CA VAL A 351 10.87 10.05 17.76
C VAL A 351 10.40 9.57 16.38
N VAL A 352 9.70 8.43 16.30
CA VAL A 352 9.15 7.90 15.03
C VAL A 352 8.10 8.83 14.43
N LEU A 353 7.27 9.46 15.27
CA LEU A 353 6.28 10.45 14.83
C LEU A 353 6.96 11.70 14.30
N LEU A 354 7.96 12.22 15.01
CA LEU A 354 8.74 13.38 14.60
C LEU A 354 9.46 13.09 13.27
N ALA A 355 10.11 11.94 13.15
CA ALA A 355 10.74 11.47 11.93
C ALA A 355 9.74 11.43 10.76
N THR A 356 8.58 10.82 10.97
CA THR A 356 7.56 10.74 9.93
C THR A 356 7.03 12.14 9.55
N TYR A 357 6.86 13.05 10.52
CA TYR A 357 6.47 14.43 10.24
C TYR A 357 7.53 15.19 9.43
N MET A 358 8.81 15.07 9.82
CA MET A 358 9.94 15.70 9.12
C MET A 358 10.07 15.18 7.68
N PHE A 359 9.85 13.89 7.45
CA PHE A 359 9.90 13.28 6.12
C PHE A 359 8.81 13.82 5.18
N ASN A 360 7.61 14.05 5.72
CA ASN A 360 6.43 14.44 4.95
C ASN A 360 6.25 15.96 4.81
N SER A 361 6.93 16.75 5.64
CA SER A 361 6.93 18.21 5.54
C SER A 361 7.63 18.63 4.24
N ARG A 362 6.95 19.44 3.42
CA ARG A 362 7.55 19.97 2.18
C ARG A 362 8.86 20.69 2.51
N PRO A 363 9.96 20.43 1.76
CA PRO A 363 11.16 21.22 1.95
C PRO A 363 10.81 22.69 1.66
N ALA A 364 11.20 23.58 2.57
CA ALA A 364 11.15 25.01 2.29
C ALA A 364 11.95 25.26 1.00
N SER A 365 11.36 26.00 0.07
CA SER A 365 11.98 26.38 -1.20
C SER A 365 13.42 26.83 -0.95
N GLY A 366 14.41 26.04 -1.38
CA GLY A 366 15.84 26.31 -1.14
C GLY A 366 16.66 25.22 -0.45
N GLY A 367 16.09 24.06 -0.12
CA GLY A 367 16.86 22.95 0.46
C GLY A 367 17.91 22.37 -0.50
N LEU A 368 19.16 22.28 -0.05
CA LEU A 368 20.28 21.62 -0.75
C LEU A 368 19.89 20.16 -1.08
N LEU A 369 19.59 19.89 -2.35
CA LEU A 369 19.39 18.54 -2.85
C LEU A 369 20.77 17.88 -2.92
N LEU A 370 20.98 16.79 -2.18
CA LEU A 370 22.20 16.01 -2.31
C LEU A 370 22.17 15.28 -3.66
N PRO A 371 23.14 15.50 -4.55
CA PRO A 371 23.23 14.74 -5.78
C PRO A 371 23.68 13.31 -5.43
N VAL A 372 22.77 12.35 -5.51
CA VAL A 372 23.18 10.94 -5.68
C VAL A 372 23.67 10.85 -7.12
N SER A 373 24.95 10.53 -7.29
CA SER A 373 25.66 10.44 -8.56
C SER A 373 24.79 9.79 -9.65
N GLN A 374 24.25 10.61 -10.55
CA GLN A 374 23.67 10.10 -11.78
C GLN A 374 24.84 9.71 -12.68
N ALA A 375 25.03 8.41 -12.90
CA ALA A 375 25.79 7.97 -14.06
C ALA A 375 25.10 8.57 -15.30
N ARG A 376 25.78 9.54 -15.93
CA ARG A 376 25.30 10.19 -17.16
C ARG A 376 25.00 9.10 -18.19
N PRO A 377 23.82 9.09 -18.85
CA PRO A 377 23.69 8.36 -20.09
C PRO A 377 24.67 8.98 -21.09
N ALA A 378 25.48 8.13 -21.74
CA ALA A 378 26.44 8.54 -22.75
C ALA A 378 25.72 9.39 -23.81
N ARG A 379 26.16 10.65 -23.98
CA ARG A 379 25.75 11.47 -25.11
C ARG A 379 26.30 10.78 -26.37
N HIS A 380 25.41 10.19 -27.17
CA HIS A 380 25.73 9.96 -28.58
C HIS A 380 26.08 11.30 -29.20
N ALA A 381 27.31 11.39 -29.70
CA ALA A 381 27.81 12.52 -30.45
C ALA A 381 26.95 12.68 -31.71
N SER A 382 26.17 13.76 -31.80
CA SER A 382 25.64 14.23 -33.07
C SER A 382 26.80 14.85 -33.84
N GLU A 383 27.22 14.13 -34.86
CA GLU A 383 28.26 14.49 -35.81
C GLU A 383 27.94 15.83 -36.49
N LYS A 384 28.96 16.68 -36.58
CA LYS A 384 28.90 18.02 -37.16
C LYS A 384 28.57 17.93 -38.65
N SER A 385 27.50 18.62 -39.07
CA SER A 385 27.26 19.00 -40.45
C SER A 385 28.42 19.88 -40.97
N LYS A 386 29.18 19.37 -41.94
CA LYS A 386 30.10 20.15 -42.78
C LYS A 386 29.29 21.07 -43.72
N PRO A 387 29.72 22.31 -43.97
CA PRO A 387 29.19 23.11 -45.07
C PRO A 387 29.79 22.65 -46.41
N LEU A 388 28.95 22.51 -47.44
CA LEU A 388 29.37 22.32 -48.84
C LEU A 388 29.98 23.61 -49.40
N PRO A 389 31.02 23.54 -50.24
CA PRO A 389 31.53 24.70 -50.97
C PRO A 389 30.75 24.97 -52.26
N ASP A 390 30.65 26.25 -52.59
CA ASP A 390 30.11 26.83 -53.81
C ASP A 390 30.68 26.20 -55.10
N VAL A 391 29.79 25.87 -56.03
CA VAL A 391 30.13 25.59 -57.43
C VAL A 391 29.34 26.55 -58.30
N HIS A 392 30.05 27.50 -58.92
CA HIS A 392 29.56 28.40 -59.96
C HIS A 392 29.07 27.63 -61.21
N PRO A 393 28.13 28.20 -61.99
CA PRO A 393 27.54 27.55 -63.14
C PRO A 393 28.46 27.66 -64.37
N LYS A 394 28.51 26.60 -65.18
CA LYS A 394 28.93 26.67 -66.59
C LYS A 394 27.80 26.17 -67.48
N GLN A 395 27.33 27.11 -68.30
CA GLN A 395 26.49 27.03 -69.50
C GLN A 395 25.03 26.67 -69.35
#